data_AF-A0A645DLI5-F1
#
_entry.id   AF-A0A645DLI5-F1
#
_cell.length_a   1.000
_cell.length_b   1.000
_cell.length_c   1.000
_cell.angle_alpha   90.00
_cell.angle_beta   90.00
_cell.angle_gamma   90.00
#
_symmetry.space_group_name_H-M   'P 1'
#
loop_
_entity.id
_entity.type
_entity.pdbx_description
1 polymer ?
#
loop_
_entity_poly.entity_id
_entity_poly.type
_entity_poly.pdbx_seq_one_letter_code
_entity_poly.pdbx_strand_id
1 'polypeptide(L)' 'MLETDKIRIASLDVGHCTQNVYLYCASEGLKTVVRAAVNAKALGEILKLDVNMQFIVAQTIGY' A
#
# COMPACT_ATOMS: atom_id res chain seq x y z
N MET A 1 13.23 19.12 1.84
CA MET A 1 13.04 17.77 1.28
C MET A 1 12.14 17.91 0.07
N LEU A 2 12.58 17.45 -1.10
CA LEU A 2 11.76 17.54 -2.32
C LEU A 2 10.55 16.61 -2.19
N GLU A 3 9.45 16.89 -2.89
CA GLU A 3 8.24 16.04 -2.82
C GLU A 3 8.55 14.60 -3.27
N THR A 4 9.45 14.45 -4.25
CA THR A 4 9.99 13.15 -4.69
C THR A 4 10.75 12.41 -3.59
N ASP A 5 11.41 13.10 -2.67
CA ASP A 5 12.11 12.46 -1.55
C ASP A 5 11.12 11.91 -0.53
N LYS A 6 10.04 12.65 -0.26
CA LYS A 6 8.99 12.22 0.67
C LYS A 6 8.32 10.95 0.19
N ILE A 7 7.91 10.89 -1.08
CA ILE A 7 7.26 9.71 -1.63
C ILE A 7 8.22 8.51 -1.66
N ARG A 8 9.52 8.72 -1.90
CA ARG A 8 10.53 7.66 -1.86
C ARG A 8 10.66 7.06 -0.46
N ILE A 9 10.76 7.90 0.57
CA ILE A 9 10.88 7.44 1.97
C ILE A 9 9.58 6.78 2.43
N ALA A 10 8.42 7.35 2.09
CA ALA A 10 7.12 6.75 2.39
C ALA A 10 6.95 5.39 1.69
N SER A 11 7.43 5.24 0.45
CA SER A 11 7.40 3.96 -0.26
C SER A 11 8.27 2.90 0.42
N LEU A 12 9.42 3.27 0.97
CA LEU A 12 10.27 2.37 1.73
C LEU A 12 9.58 1.88 3.01
N ASP A 13 8.97 2.80 3.76
CA ASP A 13 8.24 2.49 4.99
C ASP A 13 7.02 1.59 4.73
N VAL A 14 6.25 1.91 3.69
CA VAL A 14 5.15 1.05 3.22
C VAL A 14 5.67 -0.33 2.82
N GLY A 15 6.84 -0.42 2.18
CA GLY A 15 7.49 -1.70 1.86
C GLY A 15 7.68 -2.58 3.10
N HIS A 16 8.22 -2.03 4.19
CA HIS A 16 8.35 -2.75 5.47
C HIS A 16 6.98 -3.18 6.03
N CYS A 17 5.98 -2.31 5.98
CA CYS A 17 4.62 -2.65 6.39
C CYS A 17 4.05 -3.82 5.57
N THR A 18 4.20 -3.79 4.24
CA THR A 18 3.70 -4.86 3.37
C THR A 18 4.35 -6.21 3.63
N GLN A 19 5.65 -6.21 3.96
CA GLN A 19 6.40 -7.42 4.25
C GLN A 19 5.93 -8.09 5.54
N ASN A 20 5.61 -7.31 6.58
CA ASN A 20 5.03 -7.87 7.81
C ASN A 20 3.66 -8.52 7.54
N VAL A 21 2.83 -7.91 6.68
CA VAL A 21 1.56 -8.52 6.25
C VAL A 21 1.79 -9.82 5.50
N TYR A 22 2.81 -9.90 4.63
CA TYR A 22 3.20 -11.15 3.97
C TYR A 22 3.58 -12.25 4.96
N LEU A 23 4.42 -11.93 5.94
CA LEU A 23 4.87 -12.89 6.95
C LEU A 23 3.70 -13.39 7.82
N TYR A 24 2.79 -12.50 8.21
CA TYR A 24 1.58 -12.88 8.93
C TYR A 24 0.67 -13.77 8.08
N CYS A 25 0.43 -13.40 6.81
CA CYS A 25 -0.39 -14.23 5.93
C CYS A 25 0.22 -15.63 5.77
N ALA A 26 1.54 -15.73 5.64
CA ALA A 26 2.24 -17.00 5.57
C ALA A 26 2.10 -17.84 6.86
N SER A 27 2.08 -17.23 8.06
CA SER A 27 1.88 -17.95 9.32
C SER A 27 0.46 -18.46 9.51
N GLU A 28 -0.53 -17.69 9.05
CA GLU A 28 -1.96 -18.01 9.19
C GLU A 28 -2.52 -18.84 8.02
N GLY A 29 -1.68 -19.25 7.06
CA GLY A 29 -2.12 -20.00 5.89
C GLY A 29 -2.97 -19.18 4.90
N LEU A 30 -2.84 -17.85 4.93
CA LEU A 30 -3.48 -16.92 4.00
C LEU A 30 -2.58 -16.65 2.79
N LYS A 31 -3.20 -16.36 1.65
CA LYS A 31 -2.53 -15.83 0.45
C LYS A 31 -2.62 -14.31 0.45
N THR A 32 -1.57 -13.66 -0.05
CA THR A 32 -1.57 -12.20 -0.22
C THR A 32 -0.79 -11.76 -1.46
N VAL A 33 -1.24 -10.67 -2.08
CA VAL A 33 -0.59 -10.06 -3.25
C VAL A 33 -0.63 -8.53 -3.16
N VAL A 34 0.53 -7.90 -3.35
CA VAL A 34 0.65 -6.44 -3.50
C VAL A 34 0.15 -6.00 -4.87
N ARG A 35 -0.58 -4.88 -4.89
CA ARG A 35 -1.12 -4.20 -6.08
C ARG A 35 -0.59 -2.77 -6.10
N ALA A 36 0.30 -2.48 -7.06
CA ALA A 36 0.84 -1.14 -7.28
C ALA A 36 0.19 -0.40 -8.47
N ALA A 37 -0.52 -1.13 -9.34
CA ALA A 37 -1.21 -0.56 -10.50
C ALA A 37 -2.70 -0.36 -10.18
N VAL A 38 -3.10 0.90 -9.97
CA VAL A 38 -4.50 1.29 -9.77
C VAL A 38 -4.76 2.69 -10.34
N ASN A 39 -6.02 2.99 -10.65
CA ASN A 39 -6.45 4.36 -10.85
C ASN A 39 -6.51 5.07 -9.48
N ALA A 40 -5.40 5.73 -9.10
CA ALA A 40 -5.26 6.37 -7.79
C ALA A 40 -6.31 7.47 -7.54
N LYS A 41 -6.71 8.21 -8.59
CA LYS A 41 -7.74 9.24 -8.47
C LYS A 41 -9.10 8.63 -8.14
N ALA A 42 -9.56 7.67 -8.95
CA ALA A 42 -10.84 7.01 -8.72
C ALA A 42 -10.86 6.28 -7.37
N LEU A 43 -9.75 5.64 -6.99
CA LEU A 43 -9.62 5.00 -5.68
C LEU A 43 -9.71 6.01 -4.52
N GLY A 44 -9.03 7.15 -4.63
CA GLY A 44 -9.08 8.21 -3.63
C GLY A 44 -10.48 8.77 -3.43
N GLU A 45 -11.23 8.97 -4.51
CA GLU A 45 -12.64 9.41 -4.47
C GLU A 45 -13.54 8.38 -3.78
N ILE A 46 -13.41 7.10 -4.14
CA ILE A 46 -14.21 6.00 -3.57
C ILE A 46 -13.92 5.82 -2.08
N LEU A 47 -12.65 5.87 -1.68
CA LEU A 47 -12.20 5.71 -0.29
C LEU A 47 -12.32 7.00 0.53
N LYS A 48 -12.71 8.12 -0.08
CA LYS A 48 -12.78 9.46 0.54
C LYS A 48 -11.45 9.83 1.22
N LEU A 49 -10.33 9.57 0.54
CA LEU A 49 -9.01 9.93 1.05
C LEU A 49 -8.89 11.46 1.16
N ASP A 50 -8.21 11.91 2.22
CA ASP A 50 -7.86 13.32 2.37
C ASP A 50 -6.94 13.76 1.22
N VAL A 51 -7.02 15.03 0.82
CA VAL A 51 -6.19 15.59 -0.27
C VAL A 51 -4.68 15.52 0.02
N ASN A 52 -4.30 15.39 1.30
CA ASN A 52 -2.92 15.21 1.74
C ASN A 52 -2.49 13.73 1.83
N MET A 53 -3.38 12.79 1.53
CA MET A 53 -3.08 11.35 1.48
C MET A 53 -2.80 10.91 0.04
N GLN A 54 -1.84 10.01 -0.10
CA GLN A 54 -1.48 9.43 -1.39
C GLN A 54 -1.53 7.91 -1.33
N PHE A 55 -2.14 7.31 -2.36
CA PHE A 55 -2.06 5.86 -2.56
C PHE A 55 -0.62 5.45 -2.90
N ILE A 56 -0.09 4.44 -2.21
CA ILE A 56 1.22 3.83 -2.50
C ILE A 56 1.03 2.41 -3.04
N VAL A 57 0.44 1.50 -2.26
CA VAL A 57 0.06 0.14 -2.68
C VAL A 57 -1.19 -0.33 -1.94
N ALA A 58 -1.84 -1.37 -2.45
CA ALA A 58 -2.83 -2.17 -1.72
C ALA A 58 -2.36 -3.62 -1.60
N GLN A 59 -2.86 -4.35 -0.60
CA GLN A 59 -2.66 -5.80 -0.47
C GLN A 59 -4.02 -6.51 -0.50
N THR A 60 -4.20 -7.42 -1.45
CA THR A 60 -5.34 -8.33 -1.48
C THR A 60 -5.00 -9.56 -0.64
N ILE A 61 -5.86 -9.94 0.31
CA ILE A 61 -5.68 -11.09 1.21
C ILE A 61 -6.85 -12.08 1.00
N GLY A 62 -6.58 -13.39 1.02
CA GLY A 62 -7.61 -14.43 0.87
C GLY A 62 -7.10 -15.84 1.17
N TYR A 63 -7.93 -16.86 0.93
CA TYR A 63 -7.64 -18.28 1.17
C TYR A 63 -7.23 -19.03 -0.12
#